data_AF-A0AAD1UFD1-F1
#
_entry.id   AF-A0AAD1UFD1-F1
#
_cell.length_a   1.000
_cell.length_b   1.000
_cell.length_c   1.000
_cell.angle_alpha   90.00
_cell.angle_beta   90.00
_cell.angle_gamma   90.00
#
_symmetry.space_group_name_H-M   'P 1'
#
loop_
_entity.id
_entity.type
_entity.pdbx_description
1 polymer ?
#
loop_
_entity_poly.entity_id
_entity_poly.type
_entity_poly.pdbx_seq_one_letter_code
_entity_poly.pdbx_strand_id
1 'polypeptide(L)'
;MYDSYDELVDKLHKIRDELAQNPDRVSSNCGPLVFGILGMGVVGQGARDVFIELGAQQIPAESLEAIDQLDSSKMYYVELGRKHFLQKDGKCEFSHEDYTLNKSDYENVFCQKYLSKLSVLALSIAWTPEYPPLITKEGIDSLLNDPHSRLMAIGDLACIANGPVEFLKSCKTSESPFFYYDSTNGVSDFAEEAASDSIIYLAVEKLPSELPKEGSHMFESSLSAYLKDICEKETLDYEHMDDELKTGAIISKGQFTDKYSYLG
;
A
#
# COMPACT_ATOMS: atom_id res chain seq x y z
N MET A 1 16.20 -2.67 9.31
CA MET A 1 16.69 -3.69 8.38
C MET A 1 16.75 -5.05 9.05
N TYR A 2 16.19 -6.06 8.40
CA TYR A 2 16.25 -7.46 8.81
C TYR A 2 17.37 -8.15 8.02
N ASP A 3 18.05 -9.11 8.62
CA ASP A 3 19.14 -9.86 7.99
C ASP A 3 18.61 -10.91 6.99
N SER A 4 17.34 -11.31 7.14
CA SER A 4 16.66 -12.26 6.25
C SER A 4 15.14 -12.20 6.39
N TYR A 5 14.43 -12.80 5.44
CA TYR A 5 12.98 -13.03 5.55
C TYR A 5 12.59 -13.87 6.78
N ASP A 6 13.37 -14.90 7.12
CA ASP A 6 13.09 -15.75 8.28
C ASP A 6 13.13 -14.94 9.60
N GLU A 7 14.08 -14.00 9.72
CA GLU A 7 14.15 -13.13 10.90
C GLU A 7 12.93 -12.18 11.01
N LEU A 8 12.44 -11.69 9.88
CA LEU A 8 11.20 -10.91 9.83
C LEU A 8 10.02 -11.75 10.32
N VAL A 9 9.88 -12.97 9.79
CA VAL A 9 8.78 -13.88 10.17
C VAL A 9 8.84 -14.23 11.66
N ASP A 10 10.03 -14.54 12.19
CA ASP A 10 10.22 -14.81 13.62
C ASP A 10 9.78 -13.63 14.51
N LYS A 11 10.05 -12.39 14.06
CA LYS A 11 9.59 -11.19 14.78
C LYS A 11 8.08 -10.99 14.66
N LEU A 12 7.47 -11.26 13.51
CA LEU A 12 6.02 -11.23 13.35
C LEU A 12 5.34 -12.25 14.26
N HIS A 13 5.89 -13.46 14.38
CA HIS A 13 5.37 -14.49 15.28
C HIS A 13 5.49 -14.09 16.75
N LYS A 14 6.60 -13.45 17.16
CA LYS A 14 6.72 -12.89 18.52
C LYS A 14 5.66 -11.82 18.79
N ILE A 15 5.44 -10.90 17.85
CA ILE A 15 4.39 -9.88 17.98
C ILE A 15 3.02 -10.53 18.12
N ARG A 16 2.69 -11.51 17.26
CA ARG A 16 1.45 -12.27 17.36
C ARG A 16 1.27 -12.91 18.73
N ASP A 17 2.31 -13.57 19.25
CA ASP A 17 2.26 -14.26 20.53
C ASP A 17 2.12 -13.27 21.70
N GLU A 18 2.79 -12.11 21.64
CA GLU A 18 2.62 -11.01 22.61
C GLU A 18 1.20 -10.44 22.61
N LEU A 19 0.62 -10.25 21.42
CA LEU A 19 -0.77 -9.80 21.25
C LEU A 19 -1.76 -10.81 21.84
N ALA A 20 -1.54 -12.11 21.59
CA ALA A 20 -2.38 -13.18 22.12
C ALA A 20 -2.30 -13.30 23.65
N GLN A 21 -1.13 -13.01 24.25
CA GLN A 21 -0.95 -13.02 25.72
C GLN A 21 -1.50 -11.76 26.40
N ASN A 22 -1.64 -10.66 25.67
CA ASN A 22 -2.10 -9.37 26.20
C ASN A 22 -3.31 -8.84 25.42
N PRO A 23 -4.43 -9.60 25.37
CA PRO A 23 -5.59 -9.22 24.57
C PRO A 23 -6.12 -7.84 24.99
N ASP A 24 -6.05 -7.48 26.27
CA ASP A 24 -6.54 -6.21 26.82
C ASP A 24 -5.75 -4.98 26.30
N ARG A 25 -4.49 -5.15 25.87
CA ARG A 25 -3.69 -4.05 25.29
C ARG A 25 -4.23 -3.58 23.94
N VAL A 26 -5.02 -4.41 23.29
CA VAL A 26 -5.56 -4.18 21.95
C VAL A 26 -7.09 -4.10 21.98
N SER A 27 -7.74 -4.95 22.76
CA SER A 27 -9.19 -5.12 22.76
C SER A 27 -9.94 -4.08 23.59
N SER A 28 -9.32 -3.50 24.63
CA SER A 28 -10.06 -2.71 25.63
C SER A 28 -10.64 -1.40 25.09
N ASN A 29 -10.06 -0.81 24.03
CA ASN A 29 -10.55 0.41 23.39
C ASN A 29 -10.75 0.33 21.87
N CYS A 30 -10.24 -0.70 21.18
CA CYS A 30 -10.27 -0.73 19.71
C CYS A 30 -11.19 -1.83 19.14
N GLY A 31 -11.62 -2.85 19.89
CA GLY A 31 -12.31 -4.01 19.29
C GLY A 31 -11.36 -4.88 18.43
N PRO A 32 -11.85 -5.71 17.49
CA PRO A 32 -11.03 -6.65 16.70
C PRO A 32 -10.04 -5.92 15.78
N LEU A 33 -8.74 -6.22 15.80
CA LEU A 33 -7.80 -5.59 14.87
C LEU A 33 -8.13 -5.97 13.43
N VAL A 34 -8.35 -4.96 12.59
CA VAL A 34 -8.65 -5.16 11.17
C VAL A 34 -7.64 -4.42 10.31
N PHE A 35 -6.86 -5.18 9.54
CA PHE A 35 -5.90 -4.68 8.59
C PHE A 35 -6.54 -4.56 7.21
N GLY A 36 -6.57 -3.37 6.62
CA GLY A 36 -6.99 -3.21 5.23
C GLY A 36 -5.80 -3.22 4.29
N ILE A 37 -5.92 -3.92 3.17
CA ILE A 37 -4.99 -3.82 2.04
C ILE A 37 -5.75 -3.13 0.92
N LEU A 38 -5.28 -1.98 0.46
CA LEU A 38 -5.83 -1.32 -0.73
C LEU A 38 -4.87 -1.48 -1.90
N GLY A 39 -5.30 -2.24 -2.91
CA GLY A 39 -4.46 -2.63 -4.05
C GLY A 39 -4.20 -4.14 -4.04
N MET A 40 -4.47 -4.80 -5.17
CA MET A 40 -4.38 -6.26 -5.32
C MET A 40 -3.19 -6.67 -6.21
N GLY A 41 -2.20 -5.80 -6.35
CA GLY A 41 -0.97 -6.08 -7.10
C GLY A 41 0.09 -6.80 -6.24
N VAL A 42 1.32 -6.88 -6.77
CA VAL A 42 2.45 -7.55 -6.10
C VAL A 42 2.77 -6.92 -4.73
N VAL A 43 2.66 -5.60 -4.61
CA VAL A 43 2.89 -4.89 -3.33
C VAL A 43 1.81 -5.26 -2.29
N GLY A 44 0.54 -5.31 -2.72
CA GLY A 44 -0.57 -5.75 -1.88
C GLY A 44 -0.45 -7.22 -1.44
N GLN A 45 0.07 -8.08 -2.32
CA GLN A 45 0.40 -9.47 -1.98
C GLN A 45 1.46 -9.53 -0.86
N GLY A 46 2.52 -8.72 -0.93
CA GLY A 46 3.52 -8.66 0.15
C GLY A 46 2.92 -8.23 1.48
N ALA A 47 2.01 -7.25 1.48
CA ALA A 47 1.27 -6.85 2.68
C ALA A 47 0.37 -7.99 3.22
N ARG A 48 -0.29 -8.73 2.32
CA ARG A 48 -1.08 -9.91 2.67
C ARG A 48 -0.23 -10.95 3.38
N ASP A 49 0.93 -11.29 2.82
CA ASP A 49 1.83 -12.30 3.38
C ASP A 49 2.27 -11.91 4.80
N VAL A 50 2.60 -10.63 5.03
CA VAL A 50 2.92 -10.12 6.37
C VAL A 50 1.74 -10.27 7.33
N PHE A 51 0.51 -9.95 6.92
CA PHE A 51 -0.66 -10.10 7.80
C PHE A 51 -1.02 -11.56 8.07
N ILE A 52 -0.81 -12.46 7.12
CA ILE A 52 -0.95 -13.91 7.32
C ILE A 52 0.07 -14.41 8.34
N GLU A 53 1.34 -14.02 8.22
CA GLU A 53 2.38 -14.40 9.19
C GLU A 53 2.11 -13.84 10.59
N LEU A 54 1.50 -12.65 10.67
CA LEU A 54 1.00 -12.07 11.91
C LEU A 54 -0.19 -12.87 12.50
N GLY A 55 -0.81 -13.76 11.74
CA GLY A 55 -1.94 -14.59 12.17
C GLY A 55 -3.32 -13.97 11.90
N ALA A 56 -3.41 -12.95 11.04
CA ALA A 56 -4.67 -12.35 10.65
C ALA A 56 -5.46 -13.25 9.67
N GLN A 57 -6.78 -13.31 9.85
CA GLN A 57 -7.67 -14.11 9.01
C GLN A 57 -8.36 -13.23 7.96
N GLN A 58 -8.46 -13.72 6.72
CA GLN A 58 -9.16 -12.98 5.67
C GLN A 58 -10.66 -12.88 5.97
N ILE A 59 -11.22 -11.70 5.80
CA ILE A 59 -12.67 -11.46 5.78
C ILE A 59 -13.08 -10.76 4.49
N PRO A 60 -14.32 -10.98 4.01
CA PRO A 60 -14.85 -10.23 2.88
C PRO A 60 -15.15 -8.77 3.29
N ALA A 61 -15.18 -7.85 2.32
CA ALA A 61 -15.37 -6.42 2.58
C ALA A 61 -16.71 -6.10 3.28
N GLU A 62 -17.74 -6.90 2.99
CA GLU A 62 -19.07 -6.79 3.58
C GLU A 62 -19.08 -7.04 5.08
N SER A 63 -18.14 -7.85 5.60
CA SER A 63 -18.02 -8.11 7.04
C SER A 63 -17.65 -6.88 7.85
N LEU A 64 -17.09 -5.84 7.21
CA LEU A 64 -16.78 -4.58 7.88
C LEU A 64 -18.04 -3.86 8.40
N GLU A 65 -19.21 -4.06 7.79
CA GLU A 65 -20.47 -3.48 8.28
C GLU A 65 -20.92 -4.08 9.63
N ALA A 66 -20.41 -5.25 9.99
CA ALA A 66 -20.71 -5.96 11.23
C ALA A 66 -19.44 -6.22 12.05
N ILE A 67 -18.47 -5.30 12.00
CA ILE A 67 -17.16 -5.44 12.63
C ILE A 67 -17.25 -5.75 14.14
N ASP A 68 -18.22 -5.17 14.84
CA ASP A 68 -18.44 -5.39 16.27
C ASP A 68 -18.92 -6.80 16.62
N GLN A 69 -19.36 -7.57 15.62
CA GLN A 69 -19.76 -8.98 15.79
C GLN A 69 -18.57 -9.95 15.59
N LEU A 70 -17.42 -9.45 15.12
CA LEU A 70 -16.23 -10.26 14.97
C LEU A 70 -15.60 -10.54 16.34
N ASP A 71 -14.95 -11.69 16.44
CA ASP A 71 -14.23 -12.09 17.66
C ASP A 71 -13.05 -11.14 17.89
N SER A 72 -13.12 -10.35 18.96
CA SER A 72 -12.13 -9.33 19.32
C SER A 72 -10.78 -9.90 19.78
N SER A 73 -10.70 -11.21 20.04
CA SER A 73 -9.45 -11.90 20.33
C SER A 73 -8.64 -12.25 19.07
N LYS A 74 -9.22 -12.04 17.87
CA LYS A 74 -8.60 -12.36 16.59
C LYS A 74 -8.24 -11.12 15.81
N MET A 75 -7.28 -11.32 14.91
CA MET A 75 -6.89 -10.35 13.90
C MET A 75 -7.52 -10.73 12.56
N TYR A 76 -7.92 -9.72 11.79
CA TYR A 76 -8.50 -9.90 10.47
C TYR A 76 -7.81 -9.03 9.45
N TYR A 77 -7.81 -9.47 8.19
CA TYR A 77 -7.46 -8.60 7.09
C TYR A 77 -8.51 -8.62 5.98
N VAL A 78 -8.62 -7.52 5.27
CA VAL A 78 -9.57 -7.32 4.17
C VAL A 78 -8.85 -6.73 2.97
N GLU A 79 -9.19 -7.22 1.78
CA GLU A 79 -8.63 -6.69 0.55
C GLU A 79 -9.64 -5.81 -0.16
N LEU A 80 -9.19 -4.59 -0.47
CA LEU A 80 -10.00 -3.57 -1.06
C LEU A 80 -9.47 -3.19 -2.45
N GLY A 81 -10.39 -2.93 -3.37
CA GLY A 81 -10.10 -2.45 -4.70
C GLY A 81 -11.13 -1.42 -5.14
N ARG A 82 -10.93 -0.86 -6.33
CA ARG A 82 -11.74 0.23 -6.90
C ARG A 82 -13.25 -0.01 -6.80
N LYS A 83 -13.70 -1.24 -7.04
CA LYS A 83 -15.12 -1.63 -6.95
C LYS A 83 -15.78 -1.39 -5.59
N HIS A 84 -15.00 -1.30 -4.51
CA HIS A 84 -15.55 -1.13 -3.17
C HIS A 84 -15.86 0.34 -2.88
N PHE A 85 -14.98 1.25 -3.29
CA PHE A 85 -15.02 2.65 -2.87
C PHE A 85 -15.35 3.65 -3.97
N LEU A 86 -15.33 3.25 -5.25
CA LEU A 86 -15.81 4.08 -6.35
C LEU A 86 -17.28 3.77 -6.63
N GLN A 87 -18.14 4.77 -6.48
CA GLN A 87 -19.58 4.66 -6.71
C GLN A 87 -20.04 5.67 -7.74
N LYS A 88 -20.96 5.27 -8.60
CA LYS A 88 -21.60 6.14 -9.60
C LYS A 88 -23.09 6.27 -9.27
N ASP A 89 -23.60 7.50 -9.34
CA ASP A 89 -25.02 7.78 -9.13
C ASP A 89 -25.89 6.90 -10.05
N GLY A 90 -26.88 6.20 -9.48
CA GLY A 90 -27.78 5.31 -10.23
C GLY A 90 -27.45 3.80 -10.22
N LYS A 91 -26.49 3.36 -9.40
CA LYS A 91 -26.20 1.93 -9.05
C LYS A 91 -25.93 0.98 -10.23
N CYS A 92 -25.07 1.37 -11.16
CA CYS A 92 -24.33 0.35 -11.92
C CYS A 92 -23.27 -0.29 -11.01
N GLU A 93 -23.05 -1.60 -11.14
CA GLU A 93 -21.85 -2.23 -10.59
C GLU A 93 -20.59 -1.56 -11.17
N PHE A 94 -19.52 -1.47 -10.38
CA PHE A 94 -18.27 -0.87 -10.84
C PHE A 94 -17.77 -1.54 -12.12
N SER A 95 -17.55 -0.76 -13.17
CA SER A 95 -16.90 -1.20 -14.40
C SER A 95 -15.59 -0.44 -14.60
N HIS A 96 -14.49 -1.18 -14.78
CA HIS A 96 -13.19 -0.58 -15.06
C HIS A 96 -13.17 0.19 -16.39
N GLU A 97 -13.88 -0.31 -17.39
CA GLU A 97 -13.99 0.33 -18.70
C GLU A 97 -14.79 1.64 -18.60
N ASP A 98 -15.95 1.61 -17.91
CA ASP A 98 -16.76 2.82 -17.70
C ASP A 98 -16.01 3.85 -16.85
N TYR A 99 -15.33 3.42 -15.79
CA TYR A 99 -14.53 4.33 -14.97
C TYR A 99 -13.41 4.99 -15.78
N THR A 100 -12.74 4.24 -16.66
CA THR A 100 -11.67 4.78 -17.50
C THR A 100 -12.17 5.92 -18.40
N LEU A 101 -13.38 5.79 -18.95
CA LEU A 101 -14.00 6.75 -19.86
C LEU A 101 -14.72 7.92 -19.14
N ASN A 102 -15.35 7.64 -17.99
CA ASN A 102 -16.28 8.53 -17.30
C ASN A 102 -15.87 8.79 -15.83
N LYS A 103 -14.57 9.04 -15.58
CA LYS A 103 -14.00 9.19 -14.22
C LYS A 103 -14.76 10.20 -13.34
N SER A 104 -15.25 11.30 -13.92
CA SER A 104 -15.96 12.38 -13.22
C SER A 104 -17.32 11.97 -12.66
N ASP A 105 -17.90 10.88 -13.15
CA ASP A 105 -19.21 10.39 -12.69
C ASP A 105 -19.10 9.52 -11.42
N TYR A 106 -17.87 9.22 -11.00
CA TYR A 106 -17.61 8.38 -9.84
C TYR A 106 -17.19 9.21 -8.63
N GLU A 107 -17.87 8.98 -7.52
CA GLU A 107 -17.52 9.48 -6.21
C GLU A 107 -16.65 8.47 -5.47
N ASN A 108 -15.68 8.99 -4.72
CA ASN A 108 -14.85 8.21 -3.81
C ASN A 108 -15.43 8.26 -2.39
N VAL A 109 -15.88 7.12 -1.87
CA VAL A 109 -16.44 6.99 -0.51
C VAL A 109 -15.50 6.24 0.46
N PHE A 110 -14.22 6.12 0.12
CA PHE A 110 -13.28 5.23 0.81
C PHE A 110 -13.16 5.53 2.31
N CYS A 111 -12.97 6.80 2.67
CA CYS A 111 -12.71 7.20 4.05
C CYS A 111 -13.86 6.78 4.99
N GLN A 112 -15.09 7.18 4.68
CA GLN A 112 -16.24 6.95 5.56
C GLN A 112 -16.72 5.50 5.53
N LYS A 113 -16.68 4.85 4.36
CA LYS A 113 -17.26 3.49 4.21
C LYS A 113 -16.33 2.38 4.66
N TYR A 114 -15.02 2.55 4.47
CA TYR A 114 -14.02 1.50 4.74
C TYR A 114 -12.96 1.94 5.73
N LEU A 115 -12.28 3.08 5.49
CA LEU A 115 -11.10 3.45 6.29
C LEU A 115 -11.42 3.60 7.78
N SER A 116 -12.59 4.15 8.13
CA SER A 116 -13.07 4.32 9.51
C SER A 116 -13.16 3.02 10.30
N LYS A 117 -13.34 1.89 9.59
CA LYS A 117 -13.52 0.55 10.16
C LYS A 117 -12.19 -0.20 10.30
N LEU A 118 -11.13 0.27 9.65
CA LEU A 118 -9.81 -0.36 9.67
C LEU A 118 -9.02 0.13 10.88
N SER A 119 -8.22 -0.75 11.46
CA SER A 119 -7.20 -0.39 12.46
C SER A 119 -5.92 0.09 11.78
N VAL A 120 -5.51 -0.59 10.72
CA VAL A 120 -4.31 -0.27 9.94
C VAL A 120 -4.63 -0.40 8.46
N LEU A 121 -4.17 0.54 7.65
CA LEU A 121 -4.24 0.45 6.18
C LEU A 121 -2.85 0.23 5.58
N ALA A 122 -2.67 -0.84 4.81
CA ALA A 122 -1.58 -0.98 3.84
C ALA A 122 -2.04 -0.43 2.48
N LEU A 123 -1.58 0.77 2.13
CA LEU A 123 -1.91 1.45 0.89
C LEU A 123 -0.90 1.07 -0.19
N SER A 124 -1.35 0.35 -1.22
CA SER A 124 -0.50 -0.25 -2.26
C SER A 124 -1.01 0.02 -3.68
N ILE A 125 -1.63 1.19 -3.89
CA ILE A 125 -2.22 1.56 -5.17
C ILE A 125 -1.22 2.26 -6.09
N ALA A 126 -1.36 2.02 -7.39
CA ALA A 126 -0.82 2.91 -8.41
C ALA A 126 -1.79 4.09 -8.59
N TRP A 127 -1.25 5.30 -8.64
CA TRP A 127 -2.02 6.53 -8.80
C TRP A 127 -1.30 7.50 -9.75
N THR A 128 -2.08 8.23 -10.53
CA THR A 128 -1.61 9.33 -11.40
C THR A 128 -2.55 10.52 -11.26
N PRO A 129 -2.12 11.76 -11.59
CA PRO A 129 -2.91 12.98 -11.40
C PRO A 129 -4.27 13.05 -12.12
N GLU A 130 -4.54 12.13 -13.05
CA GLU A 130 -5.84 12.01 -13.70
C GLU A 130 -6.93 11.38 -12.81
N TYR A 131 -6.53 10.77 -11.69
CA TYR A 131 -7.43 10.18 -10.71
C TYR A 131 -7.63 11.13 -9.52
N PRO A 132 -8.84 11.23 -8.95
CA PRO A 132 -9.06 12.03 -7.76
C PRO A 132 -8.24 11.49 -6.56
N PRO A 133 -7.99 12.31 -5.54
CA PRO A 133 -7.39 11.85 -4.30
C PRO A 133 -8.23 10.75 -3.65
N LEU A 134 -7.54 9.77 -3.05
CA LEU A 134 -8.16 8.67 -2.33
C LEU A 134 -8.51 9.07 -0.88
N ILE A 135 -7.55 9.67 -0.18
CA ILE A 135 -7.70 10.14 1.19
C ILE A 135 -7.55 11.66 1.16
N THR A 136 -8.68 12.35 1.19
CA THR A 136 -8.73 13.81 1.25
C THR A 136 -8.50 14.30 2.68
N LYS A 137 -8.03 15.54 2.84
CA LYS A 137 -7.88 16.18 4.15
C LYS A 137 -9.21 16.22 4.90
N GLU A 138 -10.29 16.64 4.22
CA GLU A 138 -11.64 16.64 4.79
C GLU A 138 -12.09 15.23 5.22
N GLY A 139 -11.81 14.22 4.40
CA GLY A 139 -12.18 12.84 4.67
C GLY A 139 -11.46 12.26 5.88
N ILE A 140 -10.14 12.49 6.00
CA ILE A 140 -9.37 12.01 7.16
C ILE A 140 -9.70 12.81 8.42
N ASP A 141 -9.87 14.13 8.33
CA ASP A 141 -10.22 14.96 9.50
C ASP A 141 -11.60 14.60 10.04
N SER A 142 -12.59 14.38 9.15
CA SER A 142 -13.91 13.91 9.55
C SER A 142 -13.85 12.53 10.22
N LEU A 143 -12.97 11.65 9.77
CA LEU A 143 -12.79 10.31 10.31
C LEU A 143 -12.12 10.36 11.69
N LEU A 144 -11.08 11.17 11.87
CA LEU A 144 -10.37 11.26 13.16
C LEU A 144 -11.19 11.95 14.24
N ASN A 145 -12.12 12.82 13.85
CA ASN A 145 -13.07 13.43 14.78
C ASN A 145 -14.28 12.52 15.11
N ASP A 146 -14.42 11.37 14.45
CA ASP A 146 -15.46 10.38 14.75
C ASP A 146 -15.00 9.46 15.89
N PRO A 147 -15.68 9.45 17.06
CA PRO A 147 -15.32 8.57 18.18
C PRO A 147 -15.49 7.08 17.87
N HIS A 148 -16.16 6.73 16.77
CA HIS A 148 -16.29 5.34 16.30
C HIS A 148 -15.18 4.93 15.33
N SER A 149 -14.32 5.85 14.91
CA SER A 149 -13.17 5.51 14.08
C SER A 149 -12.18 4.63 14.83
N ARG A 150 -11.66 3.65 14.11
CA ARG A 150 -10.71 2.66 14.64
C ARG A 150 -9.30 2.83 14.10
N LEU A 151 -9.08 3.80 13.21
CA LEU A 151 -7.84 3.97 12.48
C LEU A 151 -6.71 4.39 13.41
N MET A 152 -5.63 3.62 13.40
CA MET A 152 -4.42 3.89 14.18
C MET A 152 -3.22 4.19 13.29
N ALA A 153 -3.13 3.54 12.13
CA ALA A 153 -1.98 3.70 11.26
C ALA A 153 -2.29 3.50 9.77
N ILE A 154 -1.47 4.14 8.94
CA ILE A 154 -1.43 3.93 7.50
C ILE A 154 0.02 3.62 7.11
N GLY A 155 0.25 2.46 6.49
CA GLY A 155 1.47 2.14 5.77
C GLY A 155 1.28 2.44 4.29
N ASP A 156 1.78 3.58 3.82
CA ASP A 156 1.81 3.97 2.42
C ASP A 156 3.02 3.37 1.71
N LEU A 157 2.75 2.24 1.07
CA LEU A 157 3.74 1.46 0.33
C LEU A 157 3.94 1.99 -1.11
N ALA A 158 3.08 2.92 -1.56
CA ALA A 158 3.23 3.60 -2.84
C ALA A 158 4.11 4.85 -2.72
N CYS A 159 4.04 5.55 -1.57
CA CYS A 159 4.84 6.73 -1.24
C CYS A 159 4.84 7.81 -2.33
N ILE A 160 3.66 8.20 -2.80
CA ILE A 160 3.53 9.21 -3.85
C ILE A 160 3.25 10.57 -3.21
N ALA A 161 4.29 11.39 -3.06
CA ALA A 161 4.17 12.75 -2.55
C ALA A 161 3.22 13.59 -3.43
N ASN A 162 2.31 14.33 -2.81
CA ASN A 162 1.22 15.06 -3.49
C ASN A 162 0.35 14.16 -4.39
N GLY A 163 0.20 12.88 -4.02
CA GLY A 163 -0.56 11.90 -4.77
C GLY A 163 -1.91 11.57 -4.14
N PRO A 164 -2.25 10.28 -3.94
CA PRO A 164 -3.57 9.84 -3.51
C PRO A 164 -3.95 10.23 -2.07
N VAL A 165 -2.97 10.64 -1.25
CA VAL A 165 -3.19 11.10 0.13
C VAL A 165 -2.79 12.56 0.21
N GLU A 166 -3.77 13.45 0.41
CA GLU A 166 -3.55 14.90 0.21
C GLU A 166 -2.55 15.52 1.20
N PHE A 167 -2.46 14.97 2.42
CA PHE A 167 -1.56 15.46 3.45
C PHE A 167 -0.13 14.93 3.32
N LEU A 168 0.13 13.94 2.46
CA LEU A 168 1.49 13.46 2.21
C LEU A 168 2.23 14.40 1.27
N LYS A 169 3.13 15.22 1.82
CA LYS A 169 3.92 16.21 1.06
C LYS A 169 5.33 15.76 0.69
N SER A 170 5.88 14.83 1.45
CA SER A 170 7.19 14.23 1.22
C SER A 170 7.24 12.84 1.85
N CYS A 171 8.13 11.99 1.34
CA CYS A 171 8.40 10.69 1.93
C CYS A 171 9.51 10.75 2.99
N LYS A 172 9.59 9.72 3.83
CA LYS A 172 10.61 9.50 4.86
C LYS A 172 11.75 8.61 4.38
N THR A 173 12.81 8.60 5.19
CA THR A 173 13.89 7.63 5.11
C THR A 173 13.65 6.46 6.07
N SER A 174 14.39 5.37 5.89
CA SER A 174 14.31 4.19 6.77
C SER A 174 14.67 4.49 8.23
N GLU A 175 15.52 5.49 8.49
CA GLU A 175 15.96 5.87 9.84
C GLU A 175 14.88 6.62 10.62
N SER A 176 13.96 7.30 9.91
CA SER A 176 12.86 8.06 10.51
C SER A 176 11.58 7.84 9.71
N PRO A 177 11.01 6.62 9.70
CA PRO A 177 10.07 6.16 8.67
C PRO A 177 8.63 6.65 8.84
N PHE A 178 8.32 7.29 9.97
CA PHE A 178 6.98 7.68 10.37
C PHE A 178 6.78 9.20 10.40
N PHE A 179 5.58 9.62 10.02
CA PHE A 179 4.97 10.88 10.44
C PHE A 179 3.79 10.59 11.37
N TYR A 180 3.29 11.62 12.02
CA TYR A 180 2.09 11.58 12.84
C TYR A 180 1.09 12.57 12.25
N TYR A 181 -0.18 12.20 12.17
CA TYR A 181 -1.23 13.07 11.65
C TYR A 181 -2.40 13.19 12.61
N ASP A 182 -2.81 14.42 12.93
CA ASP A 182 -4.07 14.71 13.62
C ASP A 182 -4.87 15.83 12.93
N SER A 183 -6.16 15.89 13.22
CA SER A 183 -7.09 16.83 12.58
C SER A 183 -6.90 18.30 13.01
N THR A 184 -6.19 18.54 14.12
CA THR A 184 -6.00 19.87 14.71
C THR A 184 -4.72 20.54 14.21
N ASN A 185 -3.59 19.82 14.26
CA ASN A 185 -2.26 20.32 13.94
C ASN A 185 -1.76 19.86 12.57
N GLY A 186 -2.39 18.84 11.98
CA GLY A 186 -1.96 18.25 10.72
C GLY A 186 -0.79 17.28 10.91
N VAL A 187 0.24 17.38 10.04
CA VAL A 187 1.39 16.48 10.04
C VAL A 187 2.46 16.96 11.02
N SER A 188 2.96 16.07 11.87
CA SER A 188 4.20 16.23 12.63
C SER A 188 5.22 15.14 12.26
N ASP A 189 6.49 15.52 12.28
CA ASP A 189 7.62 14.62 12.06
C ASP A 189 8.05 13.88 13.34
N PHE A 190 7.62 14.33 14.52
CA PHE A 190 8.15 13.90 15.80
C PHE A 190 7.06 13.31 16.69
N ALA A 191 7.34 12.13 17.27
CA ALA A 191 6.39 11.43 18.14
C ALA A 191 6.05 12.24 19.40
N GLU A 192 6.99 13.04 19.89
CA GLU A 192 6.82 13.86 21.10
C GLU A 192 5.84 15.03 20.90
N GLU A 193 5.63 15.43 19.65
CA GLU A 193 4.71 16.49 19.26
C GLU A 193 3.33 15.94 18.87
N ALA A 194 3.23 14.62 18.68
CA ALA A 194 2.00 13.96 18.28
C ALA A 194 0.96 14.01 19.40
N ALA A 195 -0.28 14.34 19.05
CA ALA A 195 -1.41 14.22 19.95
C ALA A 195 -1.68 12.74 20.25
N SER A 196 -2.38 12.46 21.36
CA SER A 196 -2.69 11.09 21.77
C SER A 196 -3.58 10.33 20.78
N ASP A 197 -4.31 11.06 19.94
CA ASP A 197 -5.22 10.60 18.89
C ASP A 197 -4.62 10.73 17.48
N SER A 198 -3.35 11.13 17.35
CA SER A 198 -2.67 11.13 16.05
C SER A 198 -2.54 9.71 15.49
N ILE A 199 -2.80 9.55 14.19
CA ILE A 199 -2.45 8.30 13.49
C ILE A 199 -0.98 8.29 13.11
N ILE A 200 -0.41 7.08 13.07
CA ILE A 200 0.96 6.84 12.60
C ILE A 200 0.94 6.65 11.08
N TYR A 201 1.71 7.42 10.34
CA TYR A 201 1.81 7.32 8.89
C TYR A 201 3.21 6.89 8.46
N LEU A 202 3.35 5.67 7.94
CA LEU A 202 4.60 5.18 7.34
C LEU A 202 4.61 5.50 5.84
N ALA A 203 5.69 6.11 5.36
CA ALA A 203 5.87 6.43 3.94
C ALA A 203 7.36 6.45 3.59
N VAL A 204 7.92 5.31 3.22
CA VAL A 204 9.36 5.17 2.92
C VAL A 204 9.55 4.83 1.44
N GLU A 205 10.38 5.58 0.73
CA GLU A 205 10.55 5.42 -0.73
C GLU A 205 11.24 4.10 -1.13
N LYS A 206 12.12 3.58 -0.27
CA LYS A 206 13.04 2.48 -0.60
C LYS A 206 12.80 1.23 0.25
N LEU A 207 11.53 0.87 0.43
CA LEU A 207 11.16 -0.32 1.23
C LEU A 207 11.83 -1.63 0.81
N PRO A 208 12.11 -1.92 -0.48
CA PRO A 208 12.84 -3.14 -0.85
C PRO A 208 14.23 -3.26 -0.19
N SER A 209 14.85 -2.13 0.17
CA SER A 209 16.14 -2.10 0.86
C SER A 209 16.06 -2.59 2.31
N GLU A 210 14.87 -2.78 2.89
CA GLU A 210 14.71 -3.35 4.23
C GLU A 210 14.91 -4.88 4.27
N LEU A 211 14.80 -5.53 3.11
CA LEU A 211 15.13 -6.94 2.87
C LEU A 211 16.08 -7.04 1.67
N PRO A 212 17.31 -6.49 1.78
CA PRO A 212 18.18 -6.25 0.63
C PRO A 212 18.65 -7.56 -0.03
N LYS A 213 18.78 -8.64 0.75
CA LYS A 213 19.16 -9.96 0.25
C LYS A 213 18.05 -10.55 -0.62
N GLU A 214 16.83 -10.57 -0.12
CA GLU A 214 15.66 -11.06 -0.85
C GLU A 214 15.37 -10.20 -2.07
N GLY A 215 15.42 -8.88 -1.93
CA GLY A 215 15.25 -7.95 -3.05
C GLY A 215 16.30 -8.18 -4.15
N SER A 216 17.56 -8.43 -3.78
CA SER A 216 18.62 -8.74 -4.73
C SER A 216 18.41 -10.08 -5.45
N HIS A 217 17.99 -11.12 -4.73
CA HIS A 217 17.68 -12.43 -5.33
C HIS A 217 16.46 -12.38 -6.26
N MET A 218 15.43 -11.61 -5.92
CA MET A 218 14.28 -11.40 -6.80
C MET A 218 14.66 -10.66 -8.08
N PHE A 219 15.51 -9.64 -7.96
CA PHE A 219 16.06 -8.92 -9.10
C PHE A 219 16.93 -9.83 -9.97
N GLU A 220 17.86 -10.58 -9.37
CA GLU A 220 18.71 -11.57 -10.04
C GLU A 220 17.86 -12.59 -10.81
N SER A 221 16.83 -13.17 -10.18
CA SER A 221 15.98 -14.18 -10.80
C SER A 221 15.22 -13.62 -12.01
N SER A 222 14.76 -12.37 -11.91
CA SER A 222 14.06 -11.68 -12.99
C SER A 222 15.00 -11.35 -14.15
N LEU A 223 16.23 -10.90 -13.85
CA LEU A 223 17.23 -10.51 -14.84
C LEU A 223 17.87 -11.72 -15.53
N SER A 224 18.13 -12.80 -14.79
CA SER A 224 18.85 -13.98 -15.27
C SER A 224 18.18 -14.66 -16.46
N ALA A 225 16.85 -14.56 -16.56
CA ALA A 225 16.08 -15.05 -17.70
C ALA A 225 16.55 -14.41 -19.04
N TYR A 226 17.06 -13.17 -18.99
CA TYR A 226 17.49 -12.41 -20.16
C TYR A 226 19.01 -12.43 -20.35
N LEU A 227 19.78 -12.66 -19.28
CA LEU A 227 21.25 -12.60 -19.33
C LEU A 227 21.85 -13.59 -20.30
N LYS A 228 21.27 -14.80 -20.41
CA LYS A 228 21.76 -15.81 -21.36
C LYS A 228 21.71 -15.28 -22.79
N ASP A 229 20.56 -14.77 -23.22
CA ASP A 229 20.36 -14.28 -24.58
C ASP A 229 21.19 -13.02 -24.87
N ILE A 230 21.45 -12.19 -23.85
CA ILE A 230 22.33 -11.02 -23.95
C ILE A 230 23.80 -11.45 -24.07
N CYS A 231 24.24 -12.40 -23.25
CA CYS A 231 25.65 -12.79 -23.15
C CYS A 231 26.12 -13.74 -24.27
N GLU A 232 25.21 -14.52 -24.87
CA GLU A 232 25.55 -15.44 -25.97
C GLU A 232 25.68 -14.72 -27.34
N LYS A 233 25.16 -13.50 -27.48
CA LYS A 233 25.22 -12.72 -28.72
C LYS A 233 26.52 -11.91 -28.80
N GLU A 234 27.29 -12.09 -29.89
CA GLU A 234 28.51 -11.28 -30.16
C GLU A 234 28.20 -9.79 -30.33
N THR A 235 27.03 -9.46 -30.90
CA THR A 235 26.52 -8.10 -31.02
C THR A 235 25.09 -8.00 -30.51
N LEU A 236 24.82 -6.92 -29.79
CA LEU A 236 23.47 -6.53 -29.38
C LEU A 236 22.83 -5.66 -30.46
N ASP A 237 22.62 -6.24 -31.65
CA ASP A 237 21.90 -5.56 -32.72
C ASP A 237 20.40 -5.56 -32.42
N TYR A 238 19.85 -4.35 -32.21
CA TYR A 238 18.45 -4.13 -31.83
C TYR A 238 17.46 -4.89 -32.73
N GLU A 239 17.67 -4.90 -34.05
CA GLU A 239 16.80 -5.60 -35.01
C GLU A 239 16.70 -7.12 -34.75
N HIS A 240 17.75 -7.72 -34.18
CA HIS A 240 17.87 -9.15 -33.89
C HIS A 240 17.65 -9.49 -32.40
N MET A 241 17.21 -8.53 -31.61
CA MET A 241 16.74 -8.78 -30.24
C MET A 241 15.32 -9.34 -30.25
N ASP A 242 15.05 -10.16 -29.24
CA ASP A 242 13.70 -10.63 -28.93
C ASP A 242 12.83 -9.46 -28.46
N ASP A 243 11.51 -9.56 -28.63
CA ASP A 243 10.60 -8.43 -28.46
C ASP A 243 10.59 -7.87 -27.02
N GLU A 244 10.83 -8.73 -26.03
CA GLU A 244 11.00 -8.36 -24.62
C GLU A 244 12.25 -7.48 -24.42
N LEU A 245 13.37 -7.86 -25.04
CA LEU A 245 14.62 -7.10 -24.98
C LEU A 245 14.52 -5.79 -25.77
N LYS A 246 13.87 -5.79 -26.94
CA LYS A 246 13.56 -4.57 -27.71
C LYS A 246 12.71 -3.60 -26.88
N THR A 247 11.71 -4.14 -26.19
CA THR A 247 10.85 -3.37 -25.29
C THR A 247 11.64 -2.75 -24.14
N GLY A 248 12.63 -3.45 -23.59
CA GLY A 248 13.52 -2.92 -22.55
C GLY A 248 14.62 -1.97 -23.05
N ALA A 249 14.94 -1.98 -24.35
CA ALA A 249 16.02 -1.19 -24.93
C ALA A 249 15.61 0.26 -25.20
N ILE A 250 15.93 1.17 -24.28
CA ILE A 250 15.64 2.61 -24.39
C ILE A 250 16.54 3.29 -25.44
N ILE A 251 17.82 2.92 -25.47
CA ILE A 251 18.84 3.49 -26.36
C ILE A 251 19.56 2.35 -27.09
N SER A 252 19.77 2.52 -28.39
CA SER A 252 20.58 1.64 -29.24
C SER A 252 21.55 2.47 -30.06
N LYS A 253 22.84 2.09 -30.07
CA LYS A 253 23.91 2.79 -30.81
C LYS A 253 23.94 4.31 -30.59
N GLY A 254 23.63 4.75 -29.37
CA GLY A 254 23.64 6.17 -28.98
C GLY A 254 22.41 6.97 -29.41
N GLN A 255 21.36 6.33 -29.93
CA GLN A 255 20.09 6.96 -30.29
C GLN A 255 18.93 6.31 -29.55
N PHE A 256 17.88 7.09 -29.23
CA PHE A 256 16.64 6.54 -28.70
C PHE A 256 16.01 5.59 -29.72
N THR A 257 15.50 4.45 -29.24
CA THR A 257 14.71 3.54 -30.09
C THR A 257 13.33 4.16 -30.36
N ASP A 258 12.63 3.70 -31.40
CA ASP A 258 11.39 4.32 -31.89
C ASP A 258 10.35 4.53 -30.78
N LYS A 259 10.19 3.54 -29.90
CA LYS A 259 9.26 3.58 -28.75
C LYS A 259 9.58 4.70 -27.75
N TYR A 260 10.86 5.07 -27.62
CA TYR A 260 11.36 6.03 -26.64
C TYR A 260 11.85 7.33 -27.29
N SER A 261 11.55 7.54 -28.58
CA SER A 261 11.94 8.72 -29.35
C SER A 261 11.47 10.05 -28.74
N TYR A 262 10.39 10.03 -27.95
CA TYR A 262 9.85 11.20 -27.24
C TYR A 262 10.74 11.74 -26.10
N LEU A 263 11.80 11.02 -25.72
CA LEU A 263 12.73 11.42 -24.67
C LEU A 263 13.90 12.29 -25.18
N GLY A 264 14.05 12.46 -26.50
CA GLY A 264 15.17 13.15 -27.14
C GLY A 264 14.86 14.53 -27.73
#